data_AF-A0A8T5UVP2-F1
#
_entry.id   AF-A0A8T5UVP2-F1
#
_cell.length_a   1.000
_cell.length_b   1.000
_cell.length_c   1.000
_cell.angle_alpha   90.00
_cell.angle_beta   90.00
_cell.angle_gamma   90.00
#
_symmetry.space_group_name_H-M   'P 1'
#
loop_
_entity.id
_entity.type
_entity.pdbx_description
1 polymer ?
#
loop_
_entity_poly.entity_id
_entity_poly.type
_entity_poly.pdbx_seq_one_letter_code
_entity_poly.pdbx_strand_id
1 'polypeptide(L)' 'MPINQTETNLHAITVTIAYLEKQESPDEKILKKLKDERTSLLKKLRVME' A
#
# COMPACT_ATOMS: atom_id res chain seq x y z
N MET A 1 3.59 -3.15 -23.02
CA MET A 1 2.34 -2.80 -22.29
C MET A 1 2.56 -1.46 -21.63
N PRO A 2 1.55 -0.56 -21.58
CA PRO A 2 1.64 0.61 -20.74
C PRO A 2 1.79 0.18 -19.28
N ILE A 3 2.71 0.81 -18.55
CA ILE A 3 2.85 0.57 -17.12
C ILE A 3 1.63 1.18 -16.44
N ASN A 4 0.81 0.36 -15.78
CA ASN A 4 -0.26 0.87 -14.95
C ASN A 4 0.35 1.43 -13.66
N GLN A 5 0.57 2.74 -13.63
CA GLN A 5 1.16 3.43 -12.48
C GLN A 5 0.42 3.14 -11.17
N THR A 6 -0.90 2.92 -11.23
CA THR A 6 -1.72 2.59 -10.06
C THR A 6 -1.38 1.23 -9.49
N GLU A 7 -1.15 0.22 -10.35
CA GLU A 7 -0.70 -1.11 -9.94
C GLU A 7 0.73 -1.10 -9.40
N THR A 8 1.63 -0.34 -10.04
CA THR A 8 3.01 -0.17 -9.56
C THR A 8 3.03 0.46 -8.17
N ASN A 9 2.23 1.51 -7.95
CA ASN A 9 2.12 2.17 -6.65
C ASN A 9 1.50 1.24 -5.59
N LEU A 10 0.49 0.46 -5.96
CA LEU A 10 -0.12 -0.52 -5.05
C LEU A 10 0.90 -1.58 -4.61
N HIS A 11 1.70 -2.08 -5.56
CA HIS A 11 2.76 -3.05 -5.25
C HIS A 11 3.81 -2.45 -4.31
N ALA A 12 4.29 -1.24 -4.60
CA ALA A 12 5.27 -0.55 -3.77
C ALA A 12 4.78 -0.38 -2.32
N ILE A 13 3.55 0.15 -2.15
CA ILE A 13 2.97 0.35 -0.81
C ILE A 13 2.80 -0.99 -0.08
N THR A 14 2.38 -2.04 -0.78
CA THR A 14 2.21 -3.37 -0.17
C THR A 14 3.53 -3.93 0.36
N VAL A 15 4.60 -3.82 -0.43
CA VAL A 15 5.95 -4.26 -0.02
C VAL A 15 6.47 -3.41 1.14
N THR A 16 6.26 -2.09 1.10
CA THR A 16 6.68 -1.19 2.19
C THR A 16 5.95 -1.49 3.50
N ILE A 17 4.64 -1.74 3.47
CA ILE A 17 3.88 -2.14 4.67
C ILE A 17 4.48 -3.43 5.25
N ALA A 18 4.70 -4.46 4.42
CA ALA A 18 5.25 -5.73 4.88
C ALA A 18 6.67 -5.60 5.45
N TYR A 19 7.49 -4.71 4.88
CA TYR A 19 8.80 -4.39 5.41
C TYR A 19 8.71 -3.71 6.78
N LEU A 20 7.83 -2.72 6.92
CA LEU A 20 7.64 -2.00 8.17
C LEU A 20 7.06 -2.89 9.26
N GLU A 21 6.08 -3.74 8.96
CA GLU A 21 5.46 -4.68 9.92
C GLU A 21 6.45 -5.72 10.49
N LYS A 22 7.58 -5.96 9.81
CA LYS A 22 8.64 -6.84 10.29
C LYS A 22 9.66 -6.16 11.22
N GLN A 23 9.59 -4.84 11.39
CA GLN A 23 10.45 -4.10 12.30
C GLN A 23 10.04 -4.39 13.76
N GLU A 24 10.98 -4.38 14.70
CA GLU A 24 10.69 -4.63 16.13
C GLU A 24 9.81 -3.54 16.77
N SER A 25 9.84 -2.32 16.24
CA SER A 25 9.02 -1.19 16.70
C SER A 25 8.56 -0.35 15.50
N PRO A 26 7.50 -0.80 14.79
CA PRO A 26 7.01 -0.08 13.64
C PRO A 26 6.24 1.18 14.05
N ASP A 27 6.45 2.26 13.31
CA ASP A 27 5.64 3.47 13.49
C ASP A 27 4.19 3.20 13.02
N GLU A 28 3.30 3.01 13.98
CA GLU A 28 1.89 2.73 13.73
C GLU A 28 1.18 3.85 12.96
N LYS A 29 1.60 5.11 13.12
CA LYS A 29 1.00 6.24 12.38
C LYS A 29 1.38 6.15 10.90
N ILE A 30 2.62 5.80 10.60
CA ILE A 30 3.08 5.59 9.22
C ILE A 30 2.38 4.37 8.62
N LEU A 31 2.33 3.24 9.33
CA LEU A 31 1.64 2.04 8.89
C LEU A 31 0.16 2.31 8.59
N LYS A 32 -0.53 3.05 9.46
CA LYS A 32 -1.94 3.41 9.26
C LYS A 32 -2.12 4.24 7.98
N LYS A 33 -1.30 5.27 7.77
CA LYS A 33 -1.36 6.08 6.55
C LYS A 33 -1.15 5.25 5.28
N LEU A 34 -0.16 4.36 5.29
CA LEU A 34 0.12 3.47 4.16
C LEU A 34 -1.03 2.49 3.90
N LYS A 35 -1.66 1.94 4.95
CA LYS A 35 -2.84 1.07 4.83
C LYS A 35 -4.06 1.82 4.29
N ASP A 36 -4.27 3.07 4.72
CA ASP A 36 -5.34 3.94 4.22
C ASP A 36 -5.12 4.25 2.72
N GLU A 37 -3.88 4.56 2.33
CA GLU A 37 -3.52 4.83 0.93
C GLU A 37 -3.64 3.57 0.05
N ARG A 38 -3.17 2.40 0.53
CA ARG A 38 -3.37 1.10 -0.14
C ARG A 38 -4.85 0.84 -0.43
N THR A 39 -5.71 1.10 0.55
CA THR A 39 -7.16 0.91 0.42
C THR A 39 -7.76 1.85 -0.64
N SER A 40 -7.31 3.11 -0.67
CA SER A 40 -7.71 4.07 -1.72
C SER A 40 -7.30 3.61 -3.12
N LEU A 41 -6.09 3.05 -3.28
CA LEU A 41 -5.62 2.50 -4.56
C LEU A 41 -6.42 1.25 -4.99
N LEU A 42 -6.73 0.36 -4.06
CA LEU A 42 -7.56 -0.82 -4.34
C LEU A 42 -8.97 -0.44 -4.81
N LYS A 43 -9.56 0.60 -4.21
CA LYS A 43 -10.85 1.17 -4.67
C LYS A 43 -10.75 1.78 -6.06
N LYS A 44 -9.68 2.53 -6.36
CA LYS A 44 -9.44 3.10 -7.71
C LYS A 44 -9.31 2.00 -8.78
N LEU A 45 -8.69 0.88 -8.42
CA LEU A 45 -8.57 -0.29 -9.30
C LEU A 45 -9.84 -1.15 -9.35
N ARG A 46 -10.88 -0.81 -8.57
CA ARG A 46 -12.13 -1.60 -8.43
C ARG A 46 -11.89 -3.05 -7.97
N VAL A 47 -10.89 -3.25 -7.13
CA VAL A 47 -10.52 -4.57 -6.57
C VAL A 47 -11.16 -4.79 -5.19
N MET A 48 -11.64 -3.72 -4.54
CA MET A 48 -12.44 -3.79 -3.30
C MET A 48 -13.61 -2.80 -3.39
N GLU A 49 -14.79 -3.24 -2.94
CA GLU A 49 -16.02 -2.43 -2.76
C GLU A 49 -16.09 -1.83 -1.35
#